data_AF-A0A940IYT5-F1
#
_entry.id   AF-A0A940IYT5-F1
#
_cell.length_a   1.000
_cell.length_b   1.000
_cell.length_c   1.000
_cell.angle_alpha   90.00
_cell.angle_beta   90.00
_cell.angle_gamma   90.00
#
_symmetry.space_group_name_H-M   'P 1'
#
loop_
_entity.id
_entity.type
_entity.pdbx_description
1 polymer ?
#
loop_
_entity_poly.entity_id
_entity_poly.type
_entity_poly.pdbx_seq_one_letter_code
_entity_poly.pdbx_strand_id
1 'polypeptide(L)'
;MKVGNLNKWLISGLLTFLLIPLAHANTPNHVFQAADDLAANINKIRQQQNITSEARKPGVQIAKTPIHAYTKALEVFEKLNRYKQSKGLATATLPTLPSKKVVPADVLALVQQIADELTDINRELGINFTANAKLPAGKTPSDVYENLWQSSYLLDDLVGAISPTFVHRNTLRIEQALIAIANKLGKSSQITTPEKTQGKKPIDANIQGFKVLYKLVELEKQLDLPPLRVPSFPAGKISPSDVYDTTNNVIAELTRINVKLGLPAVPQASLSTEKITPNEVIFQFKKIQLLLDKLTS
;
A
#
# COMPACT_ATOMS: atom_id res chain seq x y z
N MET A 1 10.62 -46.54 73.62
CA MET A 1 10.62 -47.01 72.22
C MET A 1 9.21 -46.86 71.65
N LYS A 2 9.00 -45.92 70.72
CA LYS A 2 7.78 -45.83 69.90
C LYS A 2 8.21 -45.50 68.47
N VAL A 3 7.93 -46.43 67.57
CA VAL A 3 8.16 -46.33 66.13
C VAL A 3 6.99 -45.56 65.51
N GLY A 4 7.28 -44.45 64.82
CA GLY A 4 6.29 -43.64 64.13
C GLY A 4 6.43 -43.75 62.61
N ASN A 5 5.40 -44.30 61.97
CA ASN A 5 5.27 -44.46 60.52
C ASN A 5 5.22 -43.11 59.78
N LEU A 6 6.06 -42.93 58.76
CA LEU A 6 5.98 -41.83 57.80
C LEU A 6 5.39 -42.34 56.48
N ASN A 7 4.13 -41.98 56.21
CA ASN A 7 3.45 -42.26 54.94
C ASN A 7 3.99 -41.33 53.84
N LYS A 8 4.57 -41.92 52.80
CA LYS A 8 4.93 -41.25 51.53
C LYS A 8 3.69 -41.21 50.63
N TRP A 9 3.09 -40.03 50.45
CA TRP A 9 2.11 -39.79 49.39
C TRP A 9 2.85 -39.28 48.13
N LEU A 10 2.92 -40.13 47.11
CA LEU A 10 3.34 -39.82 45.75
C LEU A 10 2.14 -39.21 45.00
N ILE A 11 2.17 -37.91 44.74
CA ILE A 11 1.20 -37.24 43.87
C ILE A 11 1.78 -37.27 42.45
N SER A 12 1.36 -38.25 41.64
CA SER A 12 1.54 -38.23 40.18
C SER A 12 0.59 -37.22 39.57
N GLY A 13 1.05 -35.98 39.37
CA GLY A 13 0.36 -34.98 38.57
C GLY A 13 0.54 -35.27 37.08
N LEU A 14 -0.51 -35.78 36.42
CA LEU A 14 -0.57 -35.97 34.99
C LEU A 14 -0.70 -34.59 34.31
N LEU A 15 0.40 -34.08 33.75
CA LEU A 15 0.44 -32.80 33.05
C LEU A 15 -0.07 -32.99 31.61
N THR A 16 -1.39 -32.87 31.42
CA THR A 16 -2.01 -32.93 30.10
C THR A 16 -1.73 -31.63 29.34
N PHE A 17 -0.71 -31.63 28.47
CA PHE A 17 -0.50 -30.54 27.52
C PHE A 17 -1.63 -30.57 26.48
N LEU A 18 -2.58 -29.64 26.60
CA LEU A 18 -3.50 -29.29 25.53
C LEU A 18 -2.70 -28.71 24.37
N LEU A 19 -2.46 -29.53 23.34
CA LEU A 19 -1.97 -29.08 22.04
C LEU A 19 -3.08 -28.23 21.40
N ILE A 20 -3.06 -26.93 21.66
CA ILE A 20 -3.87 -25.98 20.90
C ILE A 20 -3.29 -26.00 19.48
N PRO A 21 -4.04 -26.40 18.44
CA PRO A 21 -3.56 -26.32 17.08
C PRO A 21 -3.22 -24.86 16.80
N LEU A 22 -1.94 -24.58 16.56
CA LEU A 22 -1.50 -23.27 16.10
C LEU A 22 -2.15 -23.06 14.74
N ALA A 23 -3.20 -22.24 14.70
CA ALA A 23 -3.73 -21.72 13.44
C ALA A 23 -2.53 -21.18 12.66
N HIS A 24 -2.29 -21.72 11.47
CA HIS A 24 -1.11 -21.37 10.68
C HIS A 24 -1.17 -19.86 10.44
N ALA A 25 -0.24 -19.12 11.05
CA ALA A 25 -0.24 -17.67 10.97
C ALA A 25 -0.05 -17.25 9.51
N ASN A 26 -0.91 -16.38 9.00
CA ASN A 26 -0.74 -15.79 7.68
C ASN A 26 0.63 -15.10 7.61
N THR A 27 1.49 -15.57 6.71
CA THR A 27 2.86 -15.06 6.49
C THR A 27 2.95 -14.32 5.16
N PRO A 28 4.03 -13.56 4.89
CA PRO A 28 4.26 -12.98 3.57
C PRO A 28 4.27 -14.00 2.43
N ASN A 29 4.60 -15.27 2.70
CA ASN A 29 4.51 -16.34 1.68
C ASN A 29 3.09 -16.52 1.15
N HIS A 30 2.09 -16.52 2.05
CA HIS A 30 0.68 -16.68 1.67
C HIS A 30 0.18 -15.48 0.87
N VAL A 31 0.58 -14.27 1.29
CA VAL A 31 0.24 -13.05 0.55
C VAL A 31 0.90 -13.06 -0.84
N PHE A 32 2.16 -13.50 -0.93
CA PHE A 32 2.87 -13.60 -2.20
C PHE A 32 2.20 -14.60 -3.14
N GLN A 33 1.85 -15.79 -2.65
CA GLN A 33 1.12 -16.80 -3.43
C GLN A 33 -0.19 -16.25 -3.98
N ALA A 34 -0.99 -15.58 -3.13
CA ALA A 34 -2.25 -14.99 -3.55
C ALA A 34 -2.03 -13.87 -4.58
N ALA A 35 -0.97 -13.07 -4.44
CA ALA A 35 -0.60 -12.06 -5.42
C ALA A 35 -0.12 -12.66 -6.77
N ASP A 36 0.55 -13.82 -6.75
CA ASP A 36 0.90 -14.57 -7.97
C ASP A 36 -0.36 -15.02 -8.71
N ASP A 37 -1.34 -15.57 -7.99
CA ASP A 37 -2.63 -15.96 -8.57
C ASP A 37 -3.38 -14.75 -9.14
N LEU A 38 -3.36 -13.59 -8.47
CA LEU A 38 -3.90 -12.34 -9.02
C LEU A 38 -3.24 -11.97 -10.34
N ALA A 39 -1.90 -11.95 -10.39
CA ALA A 39 -1.16 -11.59 -11.59
C ALA A 39 -1.45 -12.55 -12.76
N ALA A 40 -1.54 -13.85 -12.47
CA ALA A 40 -1.91 -14.87 -13.45
C ALA A 40 -3.33 -14.65 -13.98
N ASN A 41 -4.28 -14.33 -13.10
CA ASN A 41 -5.66 -14.06 -13.48
C ASN A 41 -5.79 -12.79 -14.36
N ILE A 42 -5.14 -11.69 -13.97
CA ILE A 42 -5.11 -10.45 -14.76
C ILE A 42 -4.52 -10.72 -16.16
N ASN A 43 -3.49 -11.56 -16.25
CA ASN A 43 -2.95 -11.99 -17.54
C ASN A 43 -3.96 -12.76 -18.41
N LYS A 44 -4.81 -13.60 -17.83
CA LYS A 44 -5.91 -14.25 -18.57
C LYS A 44 -6.91 -13.24 -19.11
N ILE A 45 -7.24 -12.21 -18.33
CA ILE A 45 -8.09 -11.11 -18.80
C ILE A 45 -7.42 -10.36 -19.96
N ARG A 46 -6.12 -10.05 -19.86
CA ARG A 46 -5.36 -9.43 -20.96
C ARG A 46 -5.39 -10.28 -22.24
N GLN A 47 -5.19 -11.59 -22.11
CA GLN A 47 -5.26 -12.54 -23.24
C GLN A 47 -6.65 -12.52 -23.89
N GLN A 48 -7.72 -12.57 -23.09
CA GLN A 48 -9.10 -12.49 -23.58
C GLN A 48 -9.41 -11.18 -24.31
N GLN A 49 -8.72 -10.09 -23.94
CA GLN A 49 -8.84 -8.78 -24.58
C GLN A 49 -7.83 -8.56 -25.72
N ASN A 50 -7.11 -9.59 -26.15
CA ASN A 50 -6.07 -9.54 -27.19
C ASN A 50 -4.96 -8.50 -26.90
N ILE A 51 -4.67 -8.23 -25.63
CA ILE A 51 -3.57 -7.34 -25.24
C ILE A 51 -2.28 -8.13 -25.24
N THR A 52 -1.40 -7.84 -26.20
CA THR A 52 -0.12 -8.54 -26.41
C THR A 52 1.11 -7.74 -26.00
N SER A 53 0.95 -6.46 -25.63
CA SER A 53 2.05 -5.65 -25.09
C SER A 53 2.66 -6.31 -23.85
N GLU A 54 3.99 -6.25 -23.72
CA GLU A 54 4.65 -6.66 -22.48
C GLU A 54 4.40 -5.59 -21.41
N ALA A 55 3.87 -6.00 -20.25
CA ALA A 55 3.77 -5.10 -19.12
C ALA A 55 5.16 -4.73 -18.61
N ARG A 56 5.29 -3.50 -18.08
CA ARG A 56 6.50 -3.09 -17.37
C ARG A 56 6.82 -4.08 -16.24
N LYS A 57 8.11 -4.23 -15.93
CA LYS A 57 8.58 -4.98 -14.76
C LYS A 57 8.93 -4.01 -13.65
N PRO A 58 8.47 -4.24 -12.41
CA PRO A 58 8.90 -3.43 -11.28
C PRO A 58 10.39 -3.64 -11.03
N GLY A 59 11.06 -2.61 -10.54
CA GLY A 59 12.42 -2.75 -10.03
C GLY A 59 12.41 -3.46 -8.67
N VAL A 60 13.57 -3.97 -8.25
CA VAL A 60 13.73 -4.63 -6.94
C VAL A 60 13.31 -3.71 -5.80
N GLN A 61 12.49 -4.23 -4.90
CA GLN A 61 12.02 -3.48 -3.74
C GLN A 61 12.76 -3.88 -2.46
N ILE A 62 13.11 -2.90 -1.63
CA ILE A 62 13.88 -3.11 -0.41
C ILE A 62 13.20 -2.45 0.78
N ALA A 63 13.30 -3.10 1.94
CA ALA A 63 12.81 -2.59 3.23
C ALA A 63 11.33 -2.16 3.24
N LYS A 64 10.48 -2.78 2.43
CA LYS A 64 9.03 -2.57 2.52
C LYS A 64 8.48 -3.26 3.77
N THR A 65 7.37 -2.72 4.26
CA THR A 65 6.62 -3.27 5.40
C THR A 65 5.21 -3.67 4.95
N PRO A 66 4.42 -4.41 5.75
CA PRO A 66 3.08 -4.83 5.34
C PRO A 66 2.14 -3.69 4.95
N ILE A 67 2.26 -2.50 5.55
CA ILE A 67 1.43 -1.34 5.16
C ILE A 67 1.75 -0.89 3.73
N HIS A 68 3.00 -0.98 3.27
CA HIS A 68 3.34 -0.69 1.88
C HIS A 68 2.67 -1.68 0.92
N ALA A 69 2.72 -2.97 1.24
CA ALA A 69 2.04 -3.99 0.44
C ALA A 69 0.51 -3.77 0.43
N TYR A 70 -0.06 -3.37 1.56
CA TYR A 70 -1.48 -3.00 1.67
C TYR A 70 -1.84 -1.79 0.80
N THR A 71 -1.06 -0.70 0.83
CA THR A 71 -1.32 0.47 -0.03
C THR A 71 -1.16 0.13 -1.51
N LYS A 72 -0.22 -0.76 -1.87
CA LYS A 72 -0.10 -1.26 -3.24
C LYS A 72 -1.29 -2.14 -3.65
N ALA A 73 -1.81 -2.99 -2.76
CA ALA A 73 -3.03 -3.75 -3.03
C ALA A 73 -4.24 -2.83 -3.22
N LEU A 74 -4.38 -1.74 -2.46
CA LEU A 74 -5.42 -0.74 -2.69
C LEU A 74 -5.34 -0.09 -4.08
N GLU A 75 -4.13 0.17 -4.58
CA GLU A 75 -3.94 0.65 -5.96
C GLU A 75 -4.39 -0.38 -7.00
N VAL A 76 -4.07 -1.67 -6.80
CA VAL A 76 -4.53 -2.75 -7.68
C VAL A 76 -6.07 -2.81 -7.66
N PHE A 77 -6.69 -2.73 -6.49
CA PHE A 77 -8.15 -2.71 -6.34
C PHE A 77 -8.76 -1.49 -7.05
N GLU A 78 -8.18 -0.30 -6.89
CA GLU A 78 -8.67 0.90 -7.56
C GLU A 78 -8.60 0.79 -9.08
N LYS A 79 -7.49 0.26 -9.62
CA LYS A 79 -7.39 -0.01 -11.06
C LYS A 79 -8.44 -1.04 -11.49
N LEU A 80 -8.65 -2.09 -10.71
CA LEU A 80 -9.69 -3.07 -11.03
C LEU A 80 -11.08 -2.44 -11.08
N ASN A 81 -11.42 -1.57 -10.14
CA ASN A 81 -12.67 -0.81 -10.17
C ASN A 81 -12.80 0.08 -11.41
N ARG A 82 -11.70 0.72 -11.85
CA ARG A 82 -11.70 1.48 -13.11
C ARG A 82 -11.93 0.58 -14.33
N TYR A 83 -11.38 -0.63 -14.32
CA TYR A 83 -11.64 -1.63 -15.36
C TYR A 83 -13.12 -2.04 -15.36
N LYS A 84 -13.68 -2.40 -14.19
CA LYS A 84 -15.11 -2.72 -14.05
C LYS A 84 -15.99 -1.58 -14.59
N GLN A 85 -15.69 -0.34 -14.20
CA GLN A 85 -16.41 0.83 -14.67
C GLN A 85 -16.35 0.99 -16.20
N SER A 86 -15.18 0.78 -16.83
CA SER A 86 -15.05 0.88 -18.30
C SER A 86 -15.78 -0.24 -19.06
N LYS A 87 -16.13 -1.33 -18.36
CA LYS A 87 -16.95 -2.43 -18.85
C LYS A 87 -18.43 -2.33 -18.44
N GLY A 88 -18.84 -1.26 -17.76
CA GLY A 88 -20.22 -1.10 -17.28
C GLY A 88 -20.59 -2.02 -16.11
N LEU A 89 -19.60 -2.58 -15.42
CA LEU A 89 -19.79 -3.46 -14.26
C LEU A 89 -19.86 -2.65 -12.97
N ALA A 90 -20.61 -3.17 -12.00
CA ALA A 90 -20.68 -2.60 -10.66
C ALA A 90 -19.30 -2.60 -9.99
N THR A 91 -18.90 -1.48 -9.41
CA THR A 91 -17.64 -1.34 -8.68
C THR A 91 -17.84 -1.63 -7.19
N ALA A 92 -16.78 -2.07 -6.52
CA ALA A 92 -16.79 -2.22 -5.07
C ALA A 92 -16.23 -0.98 -4.37
N THR A 93 -16.60 -0.80 -3.11
CA THR A 93 -16.05 0.31 -2.30
C THR A 93 -14.62 -0.03 -1.89
N LEU A 94 -13.68 0.89 -2.12
CA LEU A 94 -12.31 0.71 -1.67
C LEU A 94 -12.24 0.71 -0.13
N PRO A 95 -11.56 -0.28 0.49
CA PRO A 95 -11.32 -0.27 1.93
C PRO A 95 -10.56 0.98 2.37
N THR A 96 -10.85 1.45 3.58
CA THR A 96 -10.09 2.53 4.18
C THR A 96 -8.72 2.03 4.64
N LEU A 97 -7.78 2.96 4.82
CA LEU A 97 -6.51 2.63 5.45
C LEU A 97 -6.74 2.26 6.92
N PRO A 98 -6.03 1.26 7.45
CA PRO A 98 -6.17 0.87 8.83
C PRO A 98 -5.54 1.91 9.77
N SER A 99 -6.20 2.17 10.89
CA SER A 99 -5.66 2.97 12.02
C SER A 99 -4.85 2.11 13.02
N LYS A 100 -4.39 0.93 12.59
CA LYS A 100 -3.59 -0.02 13.37
C LYS A 100 -2.35 -0.45 12.59
N LYS A 101 -1.40 -1.08 13.29
CA LYS A 101 -0.26 -1.73 12.63
C LYS A 101 -0.76 -2.83 11.69
N VAL A 102 -0.39 -2.72 10.41
CA VAL A 102 -0.72 -3.72 9.39
C VAL A 102 0.18 -4.95 9.55
N VAL A 103 -0.45 -6.12 9.50
CA VAL A 103 0.22 -7.42 9.48
C VAL A 103 -0.09 -8.18 8.18
N PRO A 104 0.63 -9.26 7.82
CA PRO A 104 0.38 -10.00 6.59
C PRO A 104 -1.07 -10.49 6.42
N ALA A 105 -1.76 -10.83 7.52
CA ALA A 105 -3.17 -11.21 7.48
C ALA A 105 -4.08 -10.10 6.93
N ASP A 106 -3.82 -8.84 7.27
CA ASP A 106 -4.60 -7.70 6.75
C ASP A 106 -4.37 -7.54 5.23
N VAL A 107 -3.13 -7.74 4.77
CA VAL A 107 -2.79 -7.68 3.34
C VAL A 107 -3.44 -8.83 2.58
N LEU A 108 -3.39 -10.06 3.13
CA LEU A 108 -4.02 -11.23 2.51
C LEU A 108 -5.52 -11.04 2.34
N ALA A 109 -6.21 -10.53 3.37
CA ALA A 109 -7.65 -10.27 3.29
C ALA A 109 -7.99 -9.28 2.17
N LEU A 110 -7.18 -8.23 1.98
CA LEU A 110 -7.38 -7.28 0.88
C LEU A 110 -7.09 -7.93 -0.49
N VAL A 111 -6.06 -8.75 -0.60
CA VAL A 111 -5.73 -9.50 -1.83
C VAL A 111 -6.84 -10.48 -2.20
N GLN A 112 -7.46 -11.13 -1.22
CA GLN A 112 -8.60 -12.02 -1.41
C GLN A 112 -9.84 -11.26 -1.93
N GLN A 113 -10.13 -10.08 -1.38
CA GLN A 113 -11.20 -9.23 -1.93
C GLN A 113 -10.95 -8.89 -3.40
N ILE A 114 -9.71 -8.56 -3.78
CA ILE A 114 -9.36 -8.32 -5.19
C ILE A 114 -9.57 -9.59 -6.06
N ALA A 115 -9.30 -10.77 -5.52
CA ALA A 115 -9.53 -12.04 -6.22
C ALA A 115 -11.03 -12.31 -6.44
N ASP A 116 -11.88 -11.97 -5.48
CA ASP A 116 -13.34 -12.07 -5.60
C ASP A 116 -13.85 -11.14 -6.72
N GLU A 117 -13.36 -9.91 -6.77
CA GLU A 117 -13.69 -8.95 -7.83
C GLU A 117 -13.24 -9.42 -9.23
N LEU A 118 -12.08 -10.08 -9.32
CA LEU A 118 -11.63 -10.71 -10.57
C LEU A 118 -12.49 -11.91 -10.96
N THR A 119 -13.03 -12.65 -9.99
CA THR A 119 -13.96 -13.76 -10.26
C THR A 119 -15.23 -13.25 -10.92
N ASP A 120 -15.75 -12.11 -10.46
CA ASP A 120 -16.90 -11.46 -11.11
C ASP A 120 -16.60 -11.01 -12.55
N ILE A 121 -15.42 -10.42 -12.77
CA ILE A 121 -14.97 -10.04 -14.12
C ILE A 121 -14.84 -11.28 -15.01
N ASN A 122 -14.24 -12.36 -14.50
CA ASN A 122 -14.06 -13.60 -15.25
C ASN A 122 -15.40 -14.21 -15.66
N ARG A 123 -16.38 -14.22 -14.75
CA ARG A 123 -17.74 -14.69 -15.04
C ARG A 123 -18.38 -13.90 -16.17
N GLU A 124 -18.27 -12.57 -16.14
CA GLU A 124 -18.79 -11.70 -17.21
C GLU A 124 -18.09 -11.94 -18.55
N LEU A 125 -16.78 -12.15 -18.53
CA LEU A 125 -15.97 -12.34 -19.74
C LEU A 125 -15.95 -13.79 -20.25
N GLY A 126 -16.61 -14.73 -19.57
CA GLY A 126 -16.56 -16.16 -19.90
C GLY A 126 -15.17 -16.79 -19.71
N ILE A 127 -14.35 -16.25 -18.80
CA ILE A 127 -12.99 -16.73 -18.52
C ILE A 127 -13.04 -17.80 -17.43
N ASN A 128 -12.53 -18.99 -17.74
CA ASN A 128 -12.28 -20.02 -16.74
C ASN A 128 -10.86 -19.87 -16.18
N PHE A 129 -10.75 -19.43 -14.93
CA PHE A 129 -9.48 -19.31 -14.21
C PHE A 129 -9.51 -20.15 -12.94
N THR A 130 -8.41 -20.83 -12.65
CA THR A 130 -8.23 -21.58 -11.40
C THR A 130 -6.88 -21.20 -10.83
N ALA A 131 -6.89 -20.69 -9.59
CA ALA A 131 -5.69 -20.38 -8.82
C ALA A 131 -4.85 -21.65 -8.63
N ASN A 132 -3.56 -21.56 -8.86
CA ASN A 132 -2.64 -22.70 -8.82
C ASN A 132 -1.20 -22.34 -8.44
N ALA A 133 -0.95 -21.11 -7.99
CA ALA A 133 0.36 -20.72 -7.48
C ALA A 133 0.75 -21.64 -6.31
N LYS A 134 2.01 -22.06 -6.27
CA LYS A 134 2.55 -22.86 -5.17
C LYS A 134 2.91 -21.94 -4.01
N LEU A 135 2.72 -22.41 -2.77
CA LEU A 135 3.13 -21.64 -1.60
C LEU A 135 4.67 -21.50 -1.60
N PRO A 136 5.21 -20.27 -1.72
CA PRO A 136 6.65 -20.06 -1.72
C PRO A 136 7.22 -20.11 -0.31
N ALA A 137 8.56 -20.15 -0.19
CA ALA A 137 9.28 -19.98 1.06
C ALA A 137 10.12 -18.69 1.04
N GLY A 138 10.40 -18.15 2.23
CA GLY A 138 11.34 -17.04 2.42
C GLY A 138 10.90 -15.68 1.87
N LYS A 139 9.61 -15.47 1.61
CA LYS A 139 9.11 -14.18 1.11
C LYS A 139 9.06 -13.13 2.21
N THR A 140 9.26 -11.88 1.79
CA THR A 140 9.22 -10.67 2.62
C THR A 140 8.11 -9.74 2.14
N PRO A 141 7.75 -8.69 2.92
CA PRO A 141 6.83 -7.67 2.44
C PRO A 141 7.33 -6.91 1.19
N SER A 142 8.64 -6.86 0.96
CA SER A 142 9.20 -6.31 -0.29
C SER A 142 8.83 -7.16 -1.50
N ASP A 143 8.95 -8.48 -1.40
CA ASP A 143 8.58 -9.39 -2.49
C ASP A 143 7.08 -9.30 -2.79
N VAL A 144 6.26 -9.20 -1.73
CA VAL A 144 4.81 -9.02 -1.87
C VAL A 144 4.49 -7.71 -2.56
N TYR A 145 5.13 -6.60 -2.15
CA TYR A 145 4.95 -5.30 -2.79
C TYR A 145 5.33 -5.35 -4.28
N GLU A 146 6.47 -5.95 -4.60
CA GLU A 146 6.95 -6.10 -5.97
C GLU A 146 5.94 -6.88 -6.83
N ASN A 147 5.40 -7.98 -6.30
CA ASN A 147 4.43 -8.79 -7.02
C ASN A 147 3.08 -8.07 -7.25
N LEU A 148 2.61 -7.33 -6.24
CA LEU A 148 1.43 -6.46 -6.40
C LEU A 148 1.69 -5.29 -7.35
N TRP A 149 2.93 -4.80 -7.43
CA TRP A 149 3.32 -3.81 -8.42
C TRP A 149 3.29 -4.39 -9.84
N GLN A 150 3.78 -5.62 -10.03
CA GLN A 150 3.64 -6.32 -11.31
C GLN A 150 2.16 -6.45 -11.71
N SER A 151 1.29 -6.82 -10.77
CA SER A 151 -0.17 -6.85 -10.98
C SER A 151 -0.73 -5.48 -11.39
N SER A 152 -0.27 -4.42 -10.73
CA SER A 152 -0.64 -3.04 -11.08
C SER A 152 -0.20 -2.64 -12.49
N TYR A 153 0.98 -3.06 -12.95
CA TYR A 153 1.44 -2.82 -14.33
C TYR A 153 0.67 -3.64 -15.37
N LEU A 154 0.28 -4.86 -15.04
CA LEU A 154 -0.59 -5.66 -15.92
C LEU A 154 -1.95 -5.00 -16.16
N LEU A 155 -2.46 -4.23 -15.19
CA LEU A 155 -3.71 -3.50 -15.35
C LEU A 155 -3.57 -2.21 -16.19
N ASP A 156 -2.37 -1.66 -16.39
CA ASP A 156 -2.20 -0.36 -17.07
C ASP A 156 -2.76 -0.36 -18.50
N ASP A 157 -2.57 -1.44 -19.26
CA ASP A 157 -3.13 -1.55 -20.62
C ASP A 157 -4.63 -1.82 -20.64
N LEU A 158 -5.19 -2.31 -19.52
CA LEU A 158 -6.63 -2.57 -19.38
C LEU A 158 -7.41 -1.30 -19.00
N VAL A 159 -6.80 -0.41 -18.22
CA VAL A 159 -7.49 0.78 -17.66
C VAL A 159 -6.96 2.12 -18.16
N GLY A 160 -5.87 2.10 -18.92
CA GLY A 160 -5.13 3.27 -19.32
C GLY A 160 -4.31 3.89 -18.18
N ALA A 161 -3.38 4.77 -18.56
CA ALA A 161 -2.47 5.41 -17.62
C ALA A 161 -3.19 6.10 -16.45
N ILE A 162 -2.55 6.12 -15.28
CA ILE A 162 -3.01 6.94 -14.14
C ILE A 162 -3.08 8.42 -14.58
N SER A 163 -4.22 9.08 -14.39
CA SER A 163 -4.34 10.51 -14.67
C SER A 163 -3.73 11.35 -13.53
N PRO A 164 -3.25 12.57 -13.81
CA PRO A 164 -2.77 13.49 -12.77
C PRO A 164 -3.80 13.76 -11.65
N THR A 165 -5.10 13.65 -11.95
CA THR A 165 -6.18 13.81 -10.97
C THR A 165 -6.07 12.81 -9.81
N PHE A 166 -5.72 11.55 -10.07
CA PHE A 166 -5.53 10.55 -9.02
C PHE A 166 -4.31 10.86 -8.15
N VAL A 167 -3.22 11.31 -8.77
CA VAL A 167 -2.02 11.73 -8.05
C VAL A 167 -2.33 12.94 -7.16
N HIS A 168 -3.03 13.94 -7.69
CA HIS A 168 -3.43 15.12 -6.94
C HIS A 168 -4.37 14.79 -5.78
N ARG A 169 -5.32 13.88 -5.97
CA ARG A 169 -6.14 13.37 -4.85
C ARG A 169 -5.25 12.83 -3.73
N ASN A 170 -4.24 12.03 -4.05
CA ASN A 170 -3.34 11.49 -3.03
C ASN A 170 -2.52 12.59 -2.34
N THR A 171 -2.09 13.62 -3.06
CA THR A 171 -1.37 14.74 -2.43
C THR A 171 -2.27 15.60 -1.52
N LEU A 172 -3.59 15.68 -1.77
CA LEU A 172 -4.53 16.28 -0.82
C LEU A 172 -4.66 15.44 0.46
N ARG A 173 -4.74 14.11 0.34
CA ARG A 173 -4.77 13.19 1.50
C ARG A 173 -3.52 13.33 2.37
N ILE A 174 -2.36 13.45 1.71
CA ILE A 174 -1.06 13.68 2.35
C ILE A 174 -1.06 15.00 3.13
N GLU A 175 -1.50 16.11 2.52
CA GLU A 175 -1.59 17.40 3.20
C GLU A 175 -2.51 17.34 4.43
N GLN A 176 -3.71 16.77 4.30
CA GLN A 176 -4.66 16.65 5.40
C GLN A 176 -4.11 15.83 6.57
N ALA A 177 -3.41 14.72 6.28
CA ALA A 177 -2.74 13.93 7.31
C ALA A 177 -1.64 14.73 8.03
N LEU A 178 -0.83 15.48 7.29
CA LEU A 178 0.22 16.33 7.89
C LEU A 178 -0.35 17.46 8.75
N ILE A 179 -1.48 18.06 8.36
CA ILE A 179 -2.19 19.04 9.20
C ILE A 179 -2.66 18.38 10.50
N ALA A 180 -3.22 17.17 10.45
CA ALA A 180 -3.62 16.44 11.65
C ALA A 180 -2.41 16.12 12.57
N ILE A 181 -1.27 15.75 11.98
CA ILE A 181 -0.01 15.53 12.70
C ILE A 181 0.49 16.84 13.34
N ALA A 182 0.47 17.96 12.60
CA ALA A 182 0.88 19.26 13.13
C ALA A 182 0.04 19.66 14.35
N ASN A 183 -1.28 19.54 14.25
CA ASN A 183 -2.18 19.80 15.37
C ASN A 183 -1.88 18.91 16.57
N LYS A 184 -1.62 17.61 16.35
CA LYS A 184 -1.28 16.66 17.41
C LYS A 184 0.03 16.99 18.12
N LEU A 185 1.00 17.52 17.38
CA LEU A 185 2.32 17.91 17.89
C LEU A 185 2.35 19.35 18.41
N GLY A 186 1.23 20.08 18.38
CA GLY A 186 1.18 21.49 18.76
C GLY A 186 2.01 22.42 17.84
N LYS A 187 2.26 22.00 16.59
CA LYS A 187 3.01 22.76 15.60
C LYS A 187 2.07 23.50 14.65
N SER A 188 2.52 24.65 14.14
CA SER A 188 1.73 25.43 13.18
C SER A 188 1.60 24.72 11.84
N SER A 189 0.38 24.63 11.32
CA SER A 189 0.09 24.16 9.96
C SER A 189 -0.01 25.32 8.94
N GLN A 190 0.25 26.55 9.36
CA GLN A 190 0.24 27.71 8.47
C GLN A 190 1.53 27.74 7.64
N ILE A 191 1.36 27.68 6.32
CA ILE A 191 2.44 27.74 5.35
C ILE A 191 2.23 28.91 4.40
N THR A 192 3.33 29.42 3.85
CA THR A 192 3.26 30.34 2.72
C THR A 192 2.82 29.59 1.46
N THR A 193 2.03 30.26 0.61
CA THR A 193 1.64 29.69 -0.68
C THR A 193 2.87 29.60 -1.57
N PRO A 194 3.25 28.41 -2.07
CA PRO A 194 4.41 28.28 -2.95
C PRO A 194 4.13 28.90 -4.32
N GLU A 195 5.20 29.25 -5.05
CA GLU A 195 5.04 29.74 -6.42
C GLU A 195 4.46 28.66 -7.35
N LYS A 196 3.49 29.08 -8.17
CA LYS A 196 2.93 28.27 -9.25
C LYS A 196 4.02 27.92 -10.26
N THR A 197 3.95 26.72 -10.80
CA THR A 197 4.88 26.25 -11.83
C THR A 197 4.18 26.10 -13.18
N GLN A 198 4.95 26.15 -14.27
CA GLN A 198 4.46 25.91 -15.63
C GLN A 198 5.33 24.87 -16.36
N GLY A 199 4.74 24.25 -17.39
CA GLY A 199 5.45 23.34 -18.30
C GLY A 199 6.00 22.06 -17.68
N LYS A 200 5.48 21.65 -16.50
CA LYS A 200 6.03 20.50 -15.77
C LYS A 200 5.57 19.15 -16.32
N LYS A 201 6.42 18.14 -16.08
CA LYS A 201 6.25 16.75 -16.53
C LYS A 201 6.14 15.79 -15.32
N PRO A 202 5.71 14.53 -15.53
CA PRO A 202 5.66 13.54 -14.45
C PRO A 202 6.98 13.35 -13.70
N ILE A 203 8.13 13.42 -14.39
CA ILE A 203 9.45 13.34 -13.76
C ILE A 203 9.67 14.44 -12.71
N ASP A 204 9.24 15.67 -12.99
CA ASP A 204 9.37 16.79 -12.07
C ASP A 204 8.54 16.55 -10.80
N ALA A 205 7.30 16.05 -10.97
CA ALA A 205 6.42 15.70 -9.86
C ALA A 205 7.00 14.55 -9.02
N ASN A 206 7.57 13.53 -9.67
CA ASN A 206 8.18 12.41 -8.97
C ASN A 206 9.39 12.85 -8.14
N ILE A 207 10.22 13.75 -8.66
CA ILE A 207 11.35 14.33 -7.92
C ILE A 207 10.84 15.03 -6.64
N GLN A 208 9.74 15.79 -6.71
CA GLN A 208 9.16 16.41 -5.51
C GLN A 208 8.60 15.36 -4.53
N GLY A 209 7.96 14.31 -5.03
CA GLY A 209 7.51 13.19 -4.20
C GLY A 209 8.67 12.51 -3.45
N PHE A 210 9.81 12.30 -4.09
CA PHE A 210 11.01 11.76 -3.42
C PHE A 210 11.57 12.72 -2.36
N LYS A 211 11.56 14.04 -2.61
CA LYS A 211 11.93 15.03 -1.59
C LYS A 211 11.02 14.94 -0.35
N VAL A 212 9.72 14.71 -0.55
CA VAL A 212 8.77 14.45 0.55
C VAL A 212 9.14 13.19 1.32
N LEU A 213 9.50 12.08 0.65
CA LEU A 213 9.95 10.86 1.34
C LEU A 213 11.19 11.11 2.20
N TYR A 214 12.19 11.84 1.71
CA TYR A 214 13.38 12.19 2.50
C TYR A 214 13.05 13.06 3.72
N LYS A 215 12.12 14.01 3.60
CA LYS A 215 11.67 14.83 4.74
C LYS A 215 10.85 14.02 5.75
N LEU A 216 10.07 13.04 5.29
CA LEU A 216 9.38 12.13 6.19
C LEU A 216 10.36 11.31 7.04
N VAL A 217 11.50 10.90 6.50
CA VAL A 217 12.55 10.21 7.28
C VAL A 217 13.04 11.07 8.45
N GLU A 218 13.15 12.38 8.28
CA GLU A 218 13.51 13.30 9.38
C GLU A 218 12.44 13.32 10.47
N LEU A 219 11.16 13.42 10.07
CA LEU A 219 10.04 13.39 10.99
C LEU A 219 9.94 12.04 11.72
N GLU A 220 10.12 10.91 11.03
CA GLU A 220 10.12 9.58 11.65
C GLU A 220 11.21 9.43 12.71
N LYS A 221 12.41 9.96 12.46
CA LYS A 221 13.49 9.97 13.46
C LYS A 221 13.11 10.78 14.70
N GLN A 222 12.51 11.96 14.53
CA GLN A 222 12.05 12.79 15.66
C GLN A 222 10.95 12.11 16.48
N LEU A 223 10.15 11.26 15.83
CA LEU A 223 9.07 10.49 16.46
C LEU A 223 9.53 9.12 16.99
N ASP A 224 10.83 8.81 16.97
CA ASP A 224 11.37 7.51 17.38
C ASP A 224 10.65 6.34 16.67
N LEU A 225 10.58 6.46 15.35
CA LEU A 225 10.15 5.42 14.43
C LEU A 225 11.37 4.89 13.65
N PRO A 226 11.42 3.59 13.32
CA PRO A 226 12.38 3.07 12.36
C PRO A 226 12.22 3.83 11.03
N PRO A 227 13.24 4.58 10.58
CA PRO A 227 13.09 5.44 9.41
C PRO A 227 12.90 4.63 8.14
N LEU A 228 12.08 5.15 7.23
CA LEU A 228 11.94 4.64 5.88
C LEU A 228 13.31 4.57 5.20
N ARG A 229 13.57 3.46 4.52
CA ARG A 229 14.63 3.41 3.51
C ARG A 229 14.07 3.92 2.19
N VAL A 230 14.35 5.17 1.87
CA VAL A 230 13.94 5.75 0.58
C VAL A 230 14.61 4.95 -0.55
N PRO A 231 13.85 4.40 -1.52
CA PRO A 231 14.43 3.66 -2.62
C PRO A 231 15.26 4.56 -3.54
N SER A 232 16.06 3.97 -4.41
CA SER A 232 16.68 4.73 -5.50
C SER A 232 15.62 5.32 -6.42
N PHE A 233 15.90 6.48 -6.99
CA PHE A 233 15.00 7.07 -7.97
C PHE A 233 14.89 6.14 -9.20
N PRO A 234 13.67 5.86 -9.70
CA PRO A 234 13.47 4.93 -10.81
C PRO A 234 14.22 5.39 -12.06
N ALA A 235 14.86 4.43 -12.75
CA ALA A 235 15.48 4.66 -14.04
C ALA A 235 14.46 4.63 -15.19
N GLY A 236 14.82 5.22 -16.33
CA GLY A 236 13.99 5.22 -17.53
C GLY A 236 12.95 6.34 -17.58
N LYS A 237 11.93 6.17 -18.43
CA LYS A 237 10.89 7.17 -18.64
C LYS A 237 9.89 7.16 -17.48
N ILE A 238 9.87 8.25 -16.71
CA ILE A 238 8.91 8.44 -15.62
C ILE A 238 7.51 8.70 -16.17
N SER A 239 6.54 7.93 -15.68
CA SER A 239 5.11 8.03 -15.99
C SER A 239 4.31 8.55 -14.78
N PRO A 240 3.06 8.97 -14.98
CA PRO A 240 2.16 9.27 -13.86
C PRO A 240 1.97 8.13 -12.86
N SER A 241 2.04 6.86 -13.31
CA SER A 241 1.96 5.70 -12.42
C SER A 241 3.12 5.65 -11.42
N ASP A 242 4.31 6.13 -11.80
CA ASP A 242 5.47 6.20 -10.90
C ASP A 242 5.30 7.32 -9.86
N VAL A 243 4.66 8.43 -10.23
CA VAL A 243 4.29 9.50 -9.28
C VAL A 243 3.20 9.01 -8.31
N TYR A 244 2.21 8.27 -8.83
CA TYR A 244 1.15 7.67 -8.03
C TYR A 244 1.71 6.68 -6.99
N ASP A 245 2.61 5.79 -7.42
CA ASP A 245 3.36 4.89 -6.54
C ASP A 245 4.10 5.66 -5.43
N THR A 246 4.80 6.74 -5.79
CA THR A 246 5.49 7.58 -4.81
C THR A 246 4.52 8.17 -3.78
N THR A 247 3.35 8.66 -4.21
CA THR A 247 2.32 9.12 -3.25
C THR A 247 1.78 8.00 -2.35
N ASN A 248 1.66 6.77 -2.85
CA ASN A 248 1.22 5.63 -2.05
C ASN A 248 2.28 5.23 -1.00
N ASN A 249 3.56 5.39 -1.29
CA ASN A 249 4.62 5.22 -0.29
C ASN A 249 4.56 6.31 0.79
N VAL A 250 4.36 7.58 0.41
CA VAL A 250 4.17 8.68 1.38
C VAL A 250 2.96 8.40 2.29
N ILE A 251 1.85 7.93 1.73
CA ILE A 251 0.64 7.57 2.49
C ILE A 251 0.89 6.39 3.43
N ALA A 252 1.69 5.38 3.01
CA ALA A 252 2.04 4.26 3.88
C ALA A 252 2.83 4.75 5.12
N GLU A 253 3.79 5.66 4.94
CA GLU A 253 4.57 6.19 6.06
C GLU A 253 3.75 7.10 6.96
N LEU A 254 2.87 7.93 6.39
CA LEU A 254 1.92 8.71 7.19
C LEU A 254 0.97 7.83 7.98
N THR A 255 0.59 6.66 7.45
CA THR A 255 -0.22 5.70 8.21
C THR A 255 0.56 5.16 9.41
N ARG A 256 1.86 4.85 9.26
CA ARG A 256 2.72 4.45 10.39
C ARG A 256 2.84 5.55 11.44
N ILE A 257 3.04 6.80 11.01
CA ILE A 257 3.10 7.98 11.88
C ILE A 257 1.78 8.17 12.62
N ASN A 258 0.64 8.08 11.94
CA ASN A 258 -0.68 8.20 12.56
C ASN A 258 -0.89 7.12 13.63
N VAL A 259 -0.52 5.86 13.35
CA VAL A 259 -0.59 4.77 14.34
C VAL A 259 0.27 5.08 15.56
N LYS A 260 1.51 5.56 15.37
CA LYS A 260 2.42 5.93 16.47
C LYS A 260 1.86 7.07 17.33
N LEU A 261 1.17 8.02 16.71
CA LEU A 261 0.60 9.19 17.38
C LEU A 261 -0.82 8.98 17.91
N GLY A 262 -1.43 7.80 17.67
CA GLY A 262 -2.82 7.52 18.02
C GLY A 262 -3.82 8.39 17.24
N LEU A 263 -3.50 8.73 15.99
CA LEU A 263 -4.36 9.50 15.09
C LEU A 263 -5.26 8.57 14.25
N PRO A 264 -6.40 9.07 13.75
CA PRO A 264 -7.21 8.36 12.77
C PRO A 264 -6.42 7.98 11.51
N ALA A 265 -6.99 7.08 10.70
CA ALA A 265 -6.42 6.74 9.41
C ALA A 265 -6.26 7.97 8.50
N VAL A 266 -5.30 7.91 7.57
CA VAL A 266 -5.12 8.97 6.56
C VAL A 266 -6.46 9.18 5.83
N PRO A 267 -6.99 10.42 5.80
CA PRO A 267 -8.32 10.69 5.29
C PRO A 267 -8.44 10.34 3.80
N GLN A 268 -9.68 10.11 3.37
CA GLN A 268 -10.01 10.02 1.95
C GLN A 268 -10.17 11.42 1.37
N ALA A 269 -9.87 11.56 0.07
CA ALA A 269 -10.15 12.78 -0.67
C ALA A 269 -10.91 12.42 -1.94
N SER A 270 -11.83 13.29 -2.36
CA SER A 270 -12.56 13.14 -3.62
C SER A 270 -11.65 13.47 -4.81
N LEU A 271 -11.94 12.87 -5.96
CA LEU A 271 -11.31 13.29 -7.21
C LEU A 271 -11.76 14.71 -7.56
N SER A 272 -10.85 15.53 -8.09
CA SER A 272 -11.21 16.83 -8.64
C SER A 272 -12.02 16.67 -9.92
N THR A 273 -13.04 17.49 -10.09
CA THR A 273 -13.77 17.64 -11.36
C THR A 273 -13.03 18.54 -12.34
N GLU A 274 -12.02 19.30 -11.87
CA GLU A 274 -11.19 20.16 -12.70
C GLU A 274 -10.08 19.38 -13.40
N LYS A 275 -9.60 19.92 -14.52
CA LYS A 275 -8.46 19.36 -15.25
C LYS A 275 -7.17 19.59 -14.46
N ILE A 276 -6.67 18.52 -13.85
CA ILE A 276 -5.38 18.52 -13.16
C ILE A 276 -4.24 18.26 -14.14
N THR A 277 -3.17 19.05 -14.04
CA THR A 277 -1.90 18.87 -14.76
C THR A 277 -0.76 18.55 -13.79
N PRO A 278 0.43 18.16 -14.28
CA PRO A 278 1.60 17.99 -13.42
C PRO A 278 1.99 19.25 -12.62
N ASN A 279 1.61 20.45 -13.08
CA ASN A 279 1.88 21.70 -12.36
C ASN A 279 1.15 21.75 -11.02
N GLU A 280 -0.14 21.39 -10.99
CA GLU A 280 -0.95 21.38 -9.77
C GLU A 280 -0.44 20.32 -8.79
N VAL A 281 0.00 19.15 -9.29
CA VAL A 281 0.62 18.10 -8.47
C VAL A 281 1.90 18.62 -7.81
N ILE A 282 2.77 19.31 -8.54
CA ILE A 282 4.02 19.87 -8.01
C ILE A 282 3.75 20.99 -7.02
N PHE A 283 2.81 21.88 -7.33
CA PHE A 283 2.38 22.93 -6.41
C PHE A 283 1.94 22.31 -5.06
N GLN A 284 1.15 21.24 -5.11
CA GLN A 284 0.70 20.54 -3.91
C GLN A 284 1.87 19.84 -3.17
N PHE A 285 2.82 19.21 -3.88
CA PHE A 285 4.03 18.67 -3.24
C PHE A 285 4.90 19.75 -2.58
N LYS A 286 4.95 20.97 -3.13
CA LYS A 286 5.66 22.08 -2.47
C LYS A 286 4.98 22.49 -1.16
N LYS A 287 3.63 22.54 -1.13
CA LYS A 287 2.88 22.77 0.12
C LYS A 287 3.20 21.70 1.17
N ILE A 288 3.19 20.43 0.75
CA ILE A 288 3.55 19.28 1.60
C ILE A 288 4.97 19.42 2.16
N GLN A 289 5.94 19.82 1.35
CA GLN A 289 7.32 20.05 1.81
C GLN A 289 7.39 21.16 2.85
N LEU A 290 6.71 22.29 2.64
CA LEU A 290 6.67 23.39 3.61
C LEU A 290 6.01 22.99 4.94
N LEU A 291 4.97 22.14 4.89
CA LEU A 291 4.36 21.58 6.10
C LEU A 291 5.33 20.68 6.85
N LEU A 292 6.08 19.83 6.13
CA LEU A 292 7.09 18.99 6.74
C LEU A 292 8.23 19.80 7.36
N ASP A 293 8.64 20.90 6.73
CA ASP A 293 9.66 21.81 7.29
C ASP A 293 9.22 22.39 8.64
N LYS A 294 7.94 22.75 8.78
CA LYS A 294 7.37 23.18 10.07
C LYS A 294 7.32 22.05 11.09
N LEU A 295 7.10 20.82 10.64
CA LEU A 295 7.04 19.64 11.50
C LEU A 295 8.42 19.18 11.98
N THR A 296 9.49 19.49 11.25
CA THR A 296 10.85 19.05 11.60
C THR A 296 11.75 20.15 12.15
N SER A 297 11.36 21.43 12.06
CA SER A 297 11.96 22.53 12.84
C SER A 297 11.60 22.44 14.31
#